data_AF-A8X6S5-F1
#
_entry.id   AF-A8X6S5-F1
#
_cell.length_a   1.000
_cell.length_b   1.000
_cell.length_c   1.000
_cell.angle_alpha   90.00
_cell.angle_beta   90.00
_cell.angle_gamma   90.00
#
_symmetry.space_group_name_H-M   'P 1'
#
loop_
_entity.id
_entity.type
_entity.pdbx_description
1 polymer ?
#
loop_
_entity_poly.entity_id
_entity_poly.type
_entity_poly.pdbx_seq_one_letter_code
_entity_poly.pdbx_strand_id
1 'polypeptide(L)'
;MHCLLKFVFFLFGTLHAENILIINPIFGYSHVKFISKMADVIADHGHNVTLFQPFHIAMKNLEGLVKNKNIEIINYYPDHYEDLLKSEVQTFPEFWDSRLVNNPFLSSFMISKILTDEFAKTGTQLYLLPLDTPHETVQKVHRMLDTWIGLTMSTENILKT
;
A
#
# COMPACT_ATOMS: atom_id res chain seq x y z
N MET A 1 46.95 -1.78 9.64
CA MET A 1 45.65 -1.88 10.34
C MET A 1 44.44 -1.53 9.45
N HIS A 2 44.50 -0.52 8.58
CA HIS A 2 43.36 -0.14 7.72
C HIS A 2 42.98 -1.12 6.59
N CYS A 3 43.92 -1.91 6.05
CA CYS A 3 43.58 -2.93 5.04
C CYS A 3 42.71 -4.07 5.61
N LEU A 4 42.97 -4.48 6.85
CA LEU A 4 42.22 -5.54 7.51
C LEU A 4 40.79 -5.10 7.83
N LEU A 5 40.61 -3.84 8.21
CA LEU A 5 39.29 -3.23 8.46
C LEU A 5 38.45 -3.12 7.17
N LYS A 6 39.07 -2.73 6.05
CA LYS A 6 38.40 -2.68 4.73
C LYS A 6 38.01 -4.08 4.24
N PHE A 7 38.86 -5.07 4.47
CA PHE A 7 38.58 -6.47 4.12
C PHE A 7 37.40 -7.04 4.93
N VAL A 8 37.33 -6.72 6.23
CA VAL A 8 36.19 -7.08 7.08
C VAL A 8 34.89 -6.43 6.56
N PHE A 9 34.90 -5.12 6.27
CA PHE A 9 33.72 -4.44 5.69
C PHE A 9 33.29 -4.97 4.32
N PHE A 10 34.22 -5.53 3.54
CA PHE A 10 33.90 -6.15 2.25
C PHE A 10 33.28 -7.55 2.42
N LEU A 11 33.67 -8.28 3.48
CA LEU A 11 33.10 -9.59 3.81
C LEU A 11 31.70 -9.48 4.43
N PHE A 12 31.46 -8.44 5.22
CA PHE A 12 30.14 -8.08 5.74
C PHE A 12 29.51 -7.04 4.81
N GLY A 13 28.90 -7.49 3.70
CA GLY A 13 28.26 -6.59 2.74
C GLY A 13 27.43 -5.49 3.41
N THR A 14 27.41 -4.30 2.82
CA THR A 14 26.70 -3.14 3.37
C THR A 14 25.20 -3.43 3.43
N LEU A 15 24.68 -3.78 4.61
CA LEU A 15 23.24 -3.86 4.86
C LEU A 15 22.72 -2.43 5.00
N HIS A 16 21.95 -1.96 4.02
CA HIS A 16 21.31 -0.65 4.07
C HIS A 16 19.86 -0.81 4.48
N ALA A 17 19.52 -0.25 5.65
CA ALA A 17 18.15 -0.19 6.13
C ALA A 17 17.43 0.98 5.46
N GLU A 18 16.72 0.70 4.36
CA GLU A 18 15.87 1.68 3.68
C GLU A 18 14.56 1.94 4.41
N ASN A 19 14.00 3.15 4.23
CA ASN A 19 12.63 3.47 4.62
C ASN A 19 11.69 3.13 3.47
N ILE A 20 10.87 2.09 3.63
CA ILE A 20 10.01 1.55 2.57
C ILE A 20 8.55 1.79 2.93
N LEU A 21 7.86 2.50 2.04
CA LEU A 21 6.41 2.65 2.07
C LEU A 21 5.77 1.59 1.17
N ILE A 22 4.81 0.85 1.72
CA ILE A 22 3.96 -0.07 0.99
C ILE A 22 2.53 0.44 1.03
N ILE A 23 1.94 0.67 -0.15
CA ILE A 23 0.53 1.03 -0.30
C ILE A 23 -0.27 -0.26 -0.46
N ASN A 24 -1.18 -0.53 0.48
CA ASN A 24 -1.96 -1.76 0.55
C ASN A 24 -3.45 -1.45 0.65
N PRO A 25 -4.11 -1.13 -0.48
CA PRO A 25 -5.54 -0.84 -0.49
C PRO A 25 -6.34 -2.05 0.00
N ILE A 26 -7.23 -1.81 0.95
CA ILE A 26 -8.13 -2.82 1.49
C ILE A 26 -9.32 -2.94 0.55
N PHE A 27 -9.16 -3.80 -0.45
CA PHE A 27 -10.22 -4.17 -1.38
C PHE A 27 -10.41 -5.68 -1.50
N GLY A 28 -9.47 -6.53 -1.05
CA GLY A 28 -9.62 -7.99 -1.15
C GLY A 28 -8.70 -8.74 -0.20
N TYR A 29 -9.19 -9.80 0.44
CA TYR A 29 -8.47 -10.47 1.53
C TYR A 29 -7.17 -11.12 1.04
N SER A 30 -7.20 -11.75 -0.14
CA SER A 30 -6.01 -12.34 -0.77
C SER A 30 -4.94 -11.30 -1.09
N HIS A 31 -5.33 -10.13 -1.60
CA HIS A 31 -4.44 -9.00 -1.85
C HIS A 31 -3.79 -8.52 -0.55
N VAL A 32 -4.61 -8.20 0.45
CA VAL A 32 -4.11 -7.69 1.74
C VAL A 32 -3.16 -8.71 2.39
N LYS A 33 -3.52 -10.00 2.40
CA LYS A 33 -2.67 -11.07 2.93
C LYS A 33 -1.33 -11.19 2.20
N PHE A 34 -1.34 -11.08 0.87
CA PHE A 34 -0.11 -11.14 0.07
C PHE A 34 0.81 -9.96 0.40
N ILE A 35 0.27 -8.74 0.39
CA ILE A 35 1.05 -7.52 0.66
C ILE A 35 1.54 -7.48 2.11
N SER A 36 0.74 -7.90 3.09
CA SER A 36 1.18 -8.02 4.49
C SER A 36 2.35 -8.99 4.65
N LYS A 37 2.32 -10.15 3.98
CA LYS A 37 3.44 -11.10 4.01
C LYS A 37 4.70 -10.51 3.34
N MET A 38 4.54 -9.76 2.26
CA MET A 38 5.65 -9.05 1.62
C MET A 38 6.26 -8.00 2.56
N ALA A 39 5.41 -7.23 3.26
CA ALA A 39 5.84 -6.25 4.25
C ALA A 39 6.62 -6.90 5.40
N ASP A 40 6.12 -8.02 5.94
CA ASP A 40 6.82 -8.81 6.96
C ASP A 40 8.22 -9.23 6.48
N VAL A 41 8.32 -9.81 5.28
CA VAL A 41 9.61 -10.23 4.72
C VAL A 41 10.57 -9.05 4.58
N ILE A 42 10.11 -7.91 4.07
CA ILE A 42 10.96 -6.72 3.91
C ILE A 42 11.44 -6.20 5.27
N ALA A 43 10.55 -6.13 6.27
CA ALA A 43 10.90 -5.71 7.62
C ALA A 43 11.84 -6.70 8.33
N ASP A 44 11.65 -8.01 8.13
CA ASP A 44 12.50 -9.06 8.68
C ASP A 44 13.94 -9.00 8.14
N HIS A 45 14.16 -8.39 6.97
CA HIS A 45 15.48 -8.12 6.40
C HIS A 45 16.13 -6.81 6.92
N GLY A 46 15.50 -6.14 7.89
CA GLY A 46 16.07 -4.96 8.57
C GLY A 46 15.68 -3.61 7.97
N HIS A 47 14.73 -3.57 7.04
CA HIS A 47 14.18 -2.32 6.50
C HIS A 47 13.14 -1.71 7.45
N ASN A 48 13.05 -0.37 7.46
CA ASN A 48 11.98 0.32 8.16
C ASN A 48 10.75 0.40 7.25
N VAL A 49 9.68 -0.28 7.61
CA VAL A 49 8.50 -0.42 6.74
C VAL A 49 7.30 0.31 7.33
N THR A 50 6.68 1.15 6.51
CA THR A 50 5.36 1.75 6.78
C THR A 50 4.35 1.17 5.81
N LEU A 51 3.27 0.60 6.34
CA LEU A 51 2.18 0.01 5.57
C LEU A 51 0.97 0.96 5.60
N PHE A 52 0.69 1.61 4.48
CA PHE A 52 -0.46 2.50 4.34
C PHE A 52 -1.66 1.74 3.75
N GLN A 53 -2.79 1.77 4.44
CA GLN A 53 -3.97 0.95 4.15
C GLN A 53 -5.22 1.81 3.95
N PRO A 54 -5.50 2.26 2.72
CA PRO A 54 -6.77 2.91 2.42
C PRO A 54 -7.90 1.87 2.32
N PHE A 55 -8.99 2.10 3.06
CA PHE A 55 -10.15 1.20 3.08
C PHE A 55 -11.14 1.51 1.95
N HIS A 56 -11.35 0.53 1.07
CA HIS A 56 -12.38 0.57 0.02
C HIS A 56 -13.57 -0.35 0.32
N ILE A 57 -13.38 -1.30 1.25
CA ILE A 57 -14.44 -2.16 1.79
C ILE A 57 -14.25 -2.35 3.29
N ALA A 58 -15.34 -2.60 4.01
CA ALA A 58 -15.30 -2.91 5.44
C ALA A 58 -14.87 -4.36 5.70
N MET A 59 -13.60 -4.67 5.44
CA MET A 59 -13.06 -6.02 5.58
C MET A 59 -12.87 -6.43 7.05
N LYS A 60 -13.37 -7.61 7.40
CA LYS A 60 -13.09 -8.28 8.69
C LYS A 60 -11.87 -9.20 8.58
N ASN A 61 -11.30 -9.61 9.72
CA ASN A 61 -10.19 -10.57 9.83
C ASN A 61 -8.83 -10.07 9.30
N LEU A 62 -8.59 -8.76 9.36
CA LEU A 62 -7.27 -8.18 9.01
C LEU A 62 -6.24 -8.36 10.14
N GLU A 63 -6.70 -8.59 11.36
CA GLU A 63 -5.85 -8.75 12.53
C GLU A 63 -4.88 -9.93 12.36
N GLY A 64 -3.61 -9.69 12.69
CA GLY A 64 -2.56 -10.71 12.63
C GLY A 64 -2.07 -11.07 11.22
N LEU A 65 -2.54 -10.39 10.17
CA LEU A 65 -1.98 -10.55 8.82
C LEU A 65 -0.54 -10.03 8.71
N VAL A 66 -0.25 -8.93 9.40
CA VAL A 66 1.10 -8.40 9.60
C VAL A 66 1.63 -8.96 10.90
N LYS A 67 2.73 -9.71 10.84
CA LYS A 67 3.30 -10.41 12.00
C LYS A 67 4.44 -9.63 12.64
N ASN A 68 5.19 -8.88 11.85
CA ASN A 68 6.31 -8.09 12.33
C ASN A 68 5.79 -6.81 13.02
N LYS A 69 6.08 -6.69 14.32
CA LYS A 69 5.59 -5.59 15.17
C LYS A 69 6.29 -4.25 14.93
N ASN A 70 7.41 -4.26 14.21
CA ASN A 70 8.16 -3.04 13.90
C ASN A 70 7.59 -2.32 12.67
N ILE A 71 6.64 -2.94 11.96
CA ILE A 71 5.96 -2.30 10.84
C ILE A 71 4.96 -1.28 11.38
N GLU A 72 5.09 -0.03 10.94
CA GLU A 72 4.11 0.99 11.22
C GLU A 72 2.91 0.83 10.30
N ILE A 73 1.71 0.64 10.84
CA ILE A 73 0.49 0.49 10.05
C ILE A 73 -0.35 1.77 10.15
N ILE A 74 -0.68 2.35 9.00
CA ILE A 74 -1.49 3.56 8.89
C ILE A 74 -2.78 3.22 8.14
N ASN A 75 -3.89 3.18 8.87
CA ASN A 75 -5.20 2.95 8.29
C ASN A 75 -5.86 4.28 7.89
N TYR A 76 -6.40 4.34 6.67
CA TYR A 76 -7.21 5.46 6.19
C TYR A 76 -8.63 4.97 5.90
N TYR A 77 -9.59 5.59 6.57
CA TYR A 77 -11.01 5.32 6.39
C TYR A 77 -11.64 6.49 5.63
N PRO A 78 -12.33 6.25 4.50
CA PRO A 78 -12.97 7.31 3.74
C PRO A 78 -14.21 7.85 4.46
N ASP A 79 -14.68 9.04 4.09
CA ASP A 79 -15.83 9.71 4.74
C ASP A 79 -17.12 8.87 4.74
N HIS A 80 -17.27 7.99 3.76
CA HIS A 80 -18.41 7.08 3.60
C HIS A 80 -18.15 5.68 4.20
N TYR A 81 -17.16 5.53 5.09
CA TYR A 81 -16.81 4.23 5.69
C TYR A 81 -17.97 3.60 6.46
N GLU A 82 -18.83 4.41 7.08
CA GLU A 82 -20.06 3.94 7.75
C GLU A 82 -21.04 3.26 6.78
N ASP A 83 -21.05 3.67 5.52
CA ASP A 83 -21.86 3.02 4.49
C ASP A 83 -21.21 1.72 4.02
N LEU A 84 -19.87 1.68 3.99
CA LEU A 84 -19.12 0.45 3.73
C LEU A 84 -19.33 -0.61 4.82
N LEU A 85 -19.51 -0.21 6.07
CA LEU A 85 -19.83 -1.12 7.19
C LEU A 85 -21.22 -1.74 7.05
N LYS A 86 -22.18 -1.00 6.47
CA LYS A 86 -23.56 -1.44 6.22
C LYS A 86 -23.70 -2.25 4.93
N SER A 87 -22.85 -1.98 3.94
CA SER A 87 -22.76 -2.83 2.76
C SER A 87 -22.16 -4.16 3.20
N GLU A 88 -22.98 -5.19 3.32
CA GLU A 88 -22.49 -6.53 3.56
C GLU A 88 -21.42 -6.85 2.51
N VAL A 89 -20.24 -7.28 2.99
CA VAL A 89 -19.00 -7.55 2.24
C VAL A 89 -19.14 -8.76 1.27
N GLN A 90 -20.38 -9.06 0.88
CA GLN A 90 -20.78 -10.15 -0.01
C GLN A 90 -20.39 -9.90 -1.46
N THR A 91 -19.80 -8.75 -1.80
CA THR A 91 -19.48 -8.46 -3.19
C THR A 91 -18.47 -9.44 -3.74
N PHE A 92 -17.41 -9.89 -3.05
CA PHE A 92 -16.43 -10.74 -3.75
C PHE A 92 -16.91 -12.17 -4.07
N PRO A 93 -17.49 -12.98 -3.17
CA PRO A 93 -17.98 -14.31 -3.54
C PRO A 93 -19.04 -14.23 -4.64
N GLU A 94 -20.05 -13.37 -4.50
CA GLU A 94 -21.10 -13.19 -5.52
C GLU A 94 -20.55 -12.60 -6.83
N PHE A 95 -19.56 -11.70 -6.74
CA PHE A 95 -18.87 -11.14 -7.90
C PHE A 95 -18.04 -12.19 -8.62
N TRP A 96 -17.19 -12.94 -7.92
CA TRP A 96 -16.38 -14.02 -8.48
C TRP A 96 -17.26 -15.13 -9.06
N ASP A 97 -18.38 -15.46 -8.42
CA ASP A 97 -19.34 -16.46 -8.88
C ASP A 97 -20.27 -15.92 -9.99
N SER A 98 -20.25 -14.61 -10.27
CA SER A 98 -21.11 -14.01 -11.29
C SER A 98 -20.74 -14.49 -12.70
N ARG A 99 -21.75 -14.60 -13.57
CA ARG A 99 -21.54 -14.90 -14.99
C ARG A 99 -20.72 -13.83 -15.72
N LEU A 100 -20.65 -12.60 -15.19
CA LEU A 100 -19.86 -11.51 -15.76
C LEU A 100 -18.35 -11.69 -15.49
N VAL A 101 -17.99 -12.18 -14.31
CA VAL A 101 -16.58 -12.37 -13.90
C VAL A 101 -16.03 -13.73 -14.37
N ASN A 102 -16.89 -14.73 -14.57
CA ASN A 102 -16.52 -16.02 -15.14
C ASN A 102 -16.10 -15.98 -16.63
N ASN A 103 -16.30 -14.85 -17.34
CA ASN A 103 -15.73 -14.65 -18.66
C ASN A 103 -14.32 -14.03 -18.54
N PRO A 104 -13.24 -14.74 -18.89
CA PRO A 104 -11.86 -14.32 -18.59
C PRO A 104 -11.42 -13.05 -19.34
N PHE A 105 -12.02 -12.75 -20.51
CA PHE A 105 -11.68 -11.55 -21.26
C PHE A 105 -12.48 -10.34 -20.75
N LEU A 106 -13.79 -10.49 -20.58
CA LEU A 106 -14.62 -9.39 -20.07
C LEU A 106 -14.27 -9.02 -18.62
N SER A 107 -13.93 -10.01 -17.79
CA SER A 107 -13.59 -9.78 -16.39
C SER A 107 -12.28 -9.01 -16.24
N SER A 108 -11.26 -9.27 -17.06
CA SER A 108 -9.99 -8.55 -16.97
C SER A 108 -10.16 -7.04 -17.18
N PHE A 109 -10.99 -6.63 -18.15
CA PHE A 109 -11.25 -5.20 -18.39
C PHE A 109 -12.20 -4.58 -17.36
N MET A 110 -13.28 -5.28 -17.00
CA MET A 110 -14.28 -4.74 -16.06
C MET A 110 -13.73 -4.63 -14.63
N ILE A 111 -13.07 -5.66 -14.12
CA ILE A 111 -12.45 -5.64 -12.78
C ILE A 111 -11.42 -4.52 -12.70
N SER A 112 -10.55 -4.42 -13.71
CA SER A 112 -9.53 -3.39 -13.76
C SER A 112 -10.16 -2.00 -13.70
N LYS A 113 -11.20 -1.74 -14.51
CA LYS A 113 -11.88 -0.44 -14.52
C LYS A 113 -12.54 -0.11 -13.18
N ILE A 114 -13.29 -1.06 -12.60
CA ILE A 114 -13.98 -0.86 -11.32
C ILE A 114 -12.96 -0.53 -10.22
N LEU A 115 -11.86 -1.28 -10.12
CA LEU A 115 -10.81 -1.02 -9.14
C LEU A 115 -10.13 0.32 -9.38
N THR A 116 -9.81 0.67 -10.63
CA THR A 116 -9.20 1.97 -10.97
C THR A 116 -10.10 3.14 -10.59
N ASP A 117 -11.40 3.06 -10.87
CA ASP A 117 -12.35 4.11 -10.55
C ASP A 117 -12.49 4.31 -9.02
N GLU A 118 -12.51 3.23 -8.24
CA GLU A 118 -12.53 3.29 -6.77
C GLU A 118 -11.23 3.86 -6.20
N PHE A 119 -10.08 3.43 -6.72
CA PHE A 119 -8.78 3.98 -6.32
C PHE A 119 -8.66 5.46 -6.65
N ALA A 120 -9.17 5.90 -7.81
CA ALA A 120 -9.17 7.30 -8.21
C ALA A 120 -10.03 8.18 -7.29
N LYS A 121 -11.20 7.69 -6.86
CA LYS A 121 -12.06 8.40 -5.89
C LYS A 121 -11.33 8.59 -4.55
N THR A 122 -10.75 7.53 -4.01
CA THR A 122 -10.00 7.60 -2.74
C THR A 122 -8.76 8.46 -2.88
N GLY A 123 -8.03 8.38 -3.99
CA GLY A 123 -6.88 9.25 -4.25
C GLY A 123 -7.27 10.73 -4.34
N THR A 124 -8.42 11.02 -4.96
CA THR A 124 -8.96 12.39 -5.02
C THR A 124 -9.36 12.88 -3.64
N GLN A 125 -10.03 12.04 -2.83
CA GLN A 125 -10.35 12.38 -1.44
C GLN A 125 -9.09 12.67 -0.63
N LEU A 126 -8.06 11.81 -0.73
CA LEU A 126 -6.77 12.02 -0.06
C LEU A 126 -6.12 13.34 -0.46
N TYR A 127 -6.18 13.71 -1.75
CA TYR A 127 -5.57 14.93 -2.26
C TYR A 127 -6.33 16.21 -1.87
N LEU A 128 -7.66 16.12 -1.73
CA LEU A 128 -8.53 17.25 -1.41
C LEU A 128 -8.63 17.53 0.10
N LEU A 129 -8.06 16.67 0.96
CA LEU A 129 -8.02 16.93 2.39
C LEU A 129 -7.15 18.17 2.67
N PRO A 130 -7.64 19.16 3.42
CA PRO A 130 -6.86 20.34 3.74
C PRO A 130 -5.53 19.96 4.43
N LEU A 131 -4.42 20.53 3.97
CA LEU A 131 -3.07 20.31 4.53
C LEU A 131 -2.97 20.61 6.05
N ASP A 132 -3.90 21.40 6.58
CA ASP A 132 -4.01 21.75 8.00
C ASP A 132 -4.84 20.75 8.83
N THR A 133 -5.43 19.73 8.20
CA THR A 133 -6.21 18.72 8.93
C THR A 133 -5.30 18.00 9.93
N PRO A 134 -5.67 17.91 11.21
CA PRO A 134 -4.85 17.32 12.26
C PRO A 134 -4.75 15.78 12.14
N HIS A 135 -5.27 15.20 11.06
CA HIS A 135 -5.14 13.78 10.81
C HIS A 135 -3.69 13.52 10.38
N GLU A 136 -2.85 13.11 11.34
CA GLU A 136 -1.44 12.76 11.14
C GLU A 136 -1.23 11.90 9.88
N THR A 137 -2.16 10.97 9.62
CA THR A 137 -2.28 10.15 8.41
C THR A 137 -2.23 10.97 7.11
N VAL A 138 -2.98 12.06 7.02
CA VAL A 138 -3.10 12.91 5.82
C VAL A 138 -1.81 13.69 5.59
N GLN A 139 -1.25 14.29 6.64
CA GLN A 139 0.03 14.99 6.53
C GLN A 139 1.19 14.04 6.24
N LYS A 140 1.13 12.79 6.70
CA LYS A 140 2.10 11.76 6.38
C LYS A 140 1.95 11.34 4.91
N VAL A 141 0.72 11.04 4.46
CA VAL A 141 0.41 10.69 3.07
C VAL A 141 0.74 11.81 2.08
N HIS A 142 0.45 13.08 2.38
CA HIS A 142 0.84 14.20 1.54
C HIS A 142 2.36 14.31 1.42
N ARG A 143 3.10 14.29 2.55
CA ARG A 143 4.57 14.25 2.52
C ARG A 143 5.10 13.05 1.73
N MET A 144 4.41 11.92 1.78
CA MET A 144 4.75 10.71 1.03
C MET A 144 4.48 10.85 -0.48
N LEU A 145 3.34 11.41 -0.88
CA LEU A 145 3.00 11.71 -2.28
C LEU A 145 3.96 12.75 -2.86
N ASP A 146 4.31 13.78 -2.11
CA ASP A 146 5.27 14.80 -2.53
C ASP A 146 6.68 14.21 -2.74
N THR A 147 7.08 13.26 -1.88
CA THR A 147 8.34 12.52 -2.04
C THR A 147 8.31 11.63 -3.29
N TRP A 148 7.19 10.94 -3.54
CA TRP A 148 7.03 10.07 -4.70
C TRP A 148 6.96 10.85 -6.03
N ILE A 149 6.28 12.01 -6.04
CA ILE A 149 6.28 12.95 -7.17
C ILE A 149 7.71 13.49 -7.40
N GLY A 150 8.44 13.83 -6.33
CA GLY A 150 9.85 14.22 -6.43
C GLY A 150 10.76 13.14 -7.04
N LEU A 151 10.56 11.87 -6.66
CA LEU A 151 11.31 10.72 -7.18
C LEU A 151 10.95 10.37 -8.63
N THR A 152 9.68 10.47 -9.01
CA THR A 152 9.23 10.25 -10.39
C THR A 152 9.72 11.35 -11.33
N MET A 153 9.70 12.63 -10.91
CA MET A 153 10.31 13.72 -11.68
C MET A 153 11.84 13.60 -11.79
N SER A 154 12.51 13.06 -10.76
CA SER A 154 13.95 12.77 -10.79
C SER A 154 14.30 11.66 -11.79
N THR A 155 13.53 10.57 -11.80
CA THR A 155 13.75 9.43 -12.71
C THR A 155 13.43 9.77 -14.17
N GLU A 156 12.44 10.62 -14.45
CA GLU A 156 12.19 11.13 -15.80
C GLU A 156 13.33 11.99 -16.36
N ASN A 157 14.05 12.73 -15.50
CA ASN A 157 15.23 13.50 -15.93
C ASN A 157 16.44 12.61 -16.21
N ILE A 158 16.59 11.48 -15.50
CA ILE A 158 17.66 10.50 -15.76
C ILE A 158 17.42 9.76 -17.08
N LEU A 159 16.16 9.47 -17.43
CA LEU A 159 15.79 8.79 -18.68
C LEU A 159 15.83 9.70 -19.92
N LYS A 160 16.08 11.01 -19.75
CA LYS A 160 16.22 12.01 -20.82
C LYS A 160 17.68 12.43 -21.08
N THR A 161 18.64 11.83 -20.39
CA THR A 161 20.11 11.94 -20.61
C THR A 161 20.67 10.67 -21.19
#